data_AF-A0A3R7Y412-F1
#
_entry.id   AF-A0A3R7Y412-F1
#
_cell.length_a   1.000
_cell.length_b   1.000
_cell.length_c   1.000
_cell.angle_alpha   90.00
_cell.angle_beta   90.00
_cell.angle_gamma   90.00
#
_symmetry.space_group_name_H-M   'P 1'
#
loop_
_entity.id
_entity.type
_entity.pdbx_description
1 polymer ?
#
loop_
_entity_poly.entity_id
_entity_poly.type
_entity_poly.pdbx_seq_one_letter_code
_entity_poly.pdbx_strand_id
1 'polypeptide(L)'
;MDVVYSWGRGEDGQLGLGDTSDQYRPVVVEALRERIVVQIACGSGHTVVLDDKGDVYTWGRGDDGRLGHGDNGWKFVPRLVESLQTKQIKQVTCGSYHTAAVTVSGELYTWGGGMYGKLGHGNEVGHSVPYLVETLSNLKVDQVACGSRHTVVLLQNSDVYTWGDKENGVSGQGDTDGHQYLPCAVEELKNKGIKQIAACGFHTAALKLYTFGEGKFGRLGHNNERNQIVAKVVDTLVSSPIRQVACGGFHTAAVSDTGEVFTWGNGDHGKLGHNDQVKVTLPRAVDGLHGKRVVSVASYNEHTVALVDPVLAFRPLLLSSTYASDMQTLVDEPDFADVVFLVESRRIFGHRAILAARCPHFKAMFSSGMRESRELEVPVPSIRIPVFLALLEYVYNDVVAADMTAEMAIELYACADMYGLDRLKGLCEVLVQKGLVVDNAGVLLQAADELHASRLREICMHFIIRHFDYVTKTEGFHMLSRDLILETLQNR
;
A
#
# COMPACT_ATOMS: atom_id res chain seq x y z
N MET A 1 4.59 -12.36 10.89
CA MET A 1 3.67 -11.97 11.98
C MET A 1 3.44 -10.48 11.82
N ASP A 2 2.19 -10.06 11.79
CA ASP A 2 1.87 -8.63 11.73
C ASP A 2 2.01 -8.06 13.14
N VAL A 3 2.72 -6.95 13.26
CA VAL A 3 3.04 -6.33 14.55
C VAL A 3 2.59 -4.88 14.51
N VAL A 4 1.76 -4.49 15.47
CA VAL A 4 1.31 -3.11 15.64
C VAL A 4 2.28 -2.37 16.55
N TYR A 5 2.74 -1.20 16.10
CA TYR A 5 3.56 -0.30 16.89
C TYR A 5 2.82 1.02 17.14
N SER A 6 3.00 1.61 18.31
CA SER A 6 2.52 2.94 18.65
C SER A 6 3.63 3.79 19.27
N TRP A 7 3.57 5.11 19.03
CA TRP A 7 4.47 6.10 19.61
C TRP A 7 3.86 7.49 19.53
N GLY A 8 4.43 8.46 20.25
CA GLY A 8 3.97 9.83 20.36
C GLY A 8 3.41 10.14 21.74
N ARG A 9 2.39 11.00 21.78
CA ARG A 9 1.70 11.41 23.02
C ARG A 9 0.88 10.25 23.60
N GLY A 10 1.06 9.96 24.89
CA GLY A 10 0.38 8.88 25.60
C GLY A 10 -0.62 9.31 26.66
N GLU A 11 -0.73 10.60 26.96
CA GLU A 11 -1.52 11.13 28.09
C GLU A 11 -3.00 10.69 28.12
N ASP A 12 -3.62 10.45 26.95
CA ASP A 12 -5.01 10.00 26.85
C ASP A 12 -5.14 8.46 26.79
N GLY A 13 -4.01 7.73 26.88
CA GLY A 13 -3.94 6.29 26.68
C GLY A 13 -3.98 5.85 25.21
N GLN A 14 -3.92 6.78 24.25
CA GLN A 14 -4.10 6.50 22.82
C GLN A 14 -3.02 5.60 22.20
N LEU A 15 -1.92 5.35 22.92
CA LEU A 15 -0.87 4.41 22.51
C LEU A 15 -1.24 2.95 22.79
N GLY A 16 -2.17 2.67 23.71
CA GLY A 16 -2.66 1.31 23.96
C GLY A 16 -1.68 0.42 24.73
N LEU A 17 -0.71 1.01 25.42
CA LEU A 17 0.39 0.32 26.09
C LEU A 17 0.10 -0.01 27.57
N GLY A 18 -1.09 0.33 28.07
CA GLY A 18 -1.49 0.09 29.47
C GLY A 18 -1.14 1.21 30.45
N ASP A 19 -0.54 2.30 29.96
CA ASP A 19 -0.21 3.49 30.75
C ASP A 19 -0.46 4.79 29.96
N THR A 20 -0.10 5.93 30.55
CA THR A 20 -0.29 7.28 29.98
C THR A 20 1.00 7.99 29.59
N SER A 21 2.10 7.25 29.46
CA SER A 21 3.43 7.81 29.19
C SER A 21 3.63 8.05 27.70
N ASP A 22 4.25 9.17 27.37
CA ASP A 22 4.72 9.43 26.01
C ASP A 22 5.79 8.42 25.59
N GLN A 23 5.79 8.07 24.30
CA GLN A 23 6.78 7.20 23.70
C GLN A 23 7.47 7.90 22.54
N TYR A 24 8.79 8.06 22.62
CA TYR A 24 9.57 8.75 21.57
C TYR A 24 10.10 7.80 20.48
N ARG A 25 9.77 6.52 20.57
CA ARG A 25 10.14 5.47 19.62
C ARG A 25 8.98 4.50 19.45
N PRO A 26 8.85 3.82 18.31
CA PRO A 26 7.85 2.77 18.11
C PRO A 26 7.94 1.69 19.20
N VAL A 27 6.84 1.44 19.90
CA VAL A 27 6.70 0.37 20.91
C VAL A 27 5.61 -0.60 20.46
N VAL A 28 5.85 -1.90 20.64
CA VAL A 28 4.88 -2.94 20.28
C VAL A 28 3.64 -2.84 21.17
N VAL A 29 2.46 -2.86 20.56
CA VAL A 29 1.18 -2.98 21.27
C VAL A 29 0.90 -4.46 21.53
N GLU A 30 1.46 -4.98 22.63
CA GLU A 30 1.42 -6.42 22.98
C GLU A 30 -0.01 -7.01 23.00
N ALA A 31 -1.01 -6.21 23.37
CA ALA A 31 -2.41 -6.61 23.38
C ALA A 31 -2.98 -7.02 21.99
N LEU A 32 -2.30 -6.66 20.89
CA LEU A 32 -2.69 -7.00 19.52
C LEU A 32 -1.80 -8.07 18.87
N ARG A 33 -0.84 -8.65 19.60
CA ARG A 33 0.17 -9.55 19.03
C ARG A 33 -0.39 -10.81 18.35
N GLU A 34 -1.54 -11.29 18.82
CA GLU A 34 -2.23 -12.47 18.29
C GLU A 34 -3.33 -12.10 17.27
N ARG A 35 -3.34 -10.86 16.79
CA ARG A 35 -4.32 -10.33 15.83
C ARG A 35 -3.64 -9.95 14.52
N ILE A 36 -4.28 -10.28 13.41
CA ILE A 36 -3.87 -9.81 12.09
C ILE A 36 -4.60 -8.50 11.85
N VAL A 37 -3.94 -7.38 12.18
CA VAL A 37 -4.53 -6.05 12.03
C VAL A 37 -4.43 -5.60 10.58
N VAL A 38 -5.57 -5.31 9.95
CA VAL A 38 -5.67 -4.91 8.53
C VAL A 38 -5.87 -3.41 8.35
N GLN A 39 -6.34 -2.70 9.38
CA GLN A 39 -6.47 -1.24 9.33
C GLN A 39 -6.29 -0.62 10.72
N ILE A 40 -5.69 0.57 10.76
CA ILE A 40 -5.57 1.43 11.94
C ILE A 40 -6.04 2.84 11.56
N ALA A 41 -6.80 3.49 12.43
CA ALA A 41 -7.08 4.92 12.34
C ALA A 41 -6.86 5.61 13.70
N CYS A 42 -6.32 6.82 13.64
CA CYS A 42 -5.97 7.61 14.82
C CYS A 42 -6.80 8.90 14.87
N GLY A 43 -7.44 9.15 16.00
CA GLY A 43 -8.26 10.32 16.27
C GLY A 43 -7.65 11.23 17.33
N SER A 44 -8.42 12.21 17.79
CA SER A 44 -7.93 13.12 18.85
C SER A 44 -8.06 12.42 20.19
N GLY A 45 -6.98 11.77 20.60
CA GLY A 45 -6.87 11.08 21.88
C GLY A 45 -7.39 9.64 21.90
N HIS A 46 -7.73 9.03 20.76
CA HIS A 46 -8.14 7.62 20.70
C HIS A 46 -7.69 6.96 19.40
N THR A 47 -7.61 5.64 19.42
CA THR A 47 -7.21 4.82 18.28
C THR A 47 -8.23 3.72 18.05
N VAL A 48 -8.49 3.40 16.79
CA VAL A 48 -9.33 2.28 16.37
C VAL A 48 -8.55 1.37 15.43
N VAL A 49 -8.73 0.06 15.58
CA VAL A 49 -8.16 -0.95 14.68
C VAL A 49 -9.22 -1.94 14.24
N LEU A 50 -9.00 -2.47 13.04
CA LEU A 50 -9.78 -3.52 12.41
C LEU A 50 -8.85 -4.71 12.18
N ASP A 51 -9.27 -5.91 12.60
CA ASP A 51 -8.56 -7.15 12.29
C ASP A 51 -9.15 -7.87 11.05
N ASP A 52 -8.47 -8.92 10.61
CA ASP A 52 -8.81 -9.74 9.44
C ASP A 52 -10.15 -10.49 9.57
N LYS A 53 -10.70 -10.59 10.79
CA LYS A 53 -12.00 -11.22 11.07
C LYS A 53 -13.16 -10.21 11.02
N GLY A 54 -12.84 -8.93 10.86
CA GLY A 54 -13.82 -7.85 10.91
C GLY A 54 -14.11 -7.37 12.34
N ASP A 55 -13.31 -7.77 13.35
CA ASP A 55 -13.45 -7.29 14.72
C ASP A 55 -12.83 -5.89 14.86
N VAL A 56 -13.52 -5.03 15.61
CA VAL A 56 -13.09 -3.64 15.85
C VAL A 56 -12.64 -3.49 17.29
N TYR A 57 -11.44 -2.95 17.49
CA TYR A 57 -10.91 -2.63 18.82
C TYR A 57 -10.65 -1.13 18.94
N THR A 58 -11.01 -0.55 20.08
CA THR A 58 -10.84 0.88 20.38
C THR A 58 -10.14 1.07 21.73
N TRP A 59 -9.38 2.15 21.85
CA TRP A 59 -8.75 2.57 23.12
C TRP A 59 -8.36 4.05 23.09
N GLY A 60 -7.99 4.57 24.26
CA GLY A 60 -7.65 5.96 24.53
C GLY A 60 -8.72 6.67 25.35
N ARG A 61 -8.96 7.94 25.02
CA ARG A 61 -9.95 8.82 25.64
C ARG A 61 -11.37 8.31 25.40
N GLY A 62 -12.11 8.14 26.49
CA GLY A 62 -13.48 7.62 26.50
C GLY A 62 -14.59 8.67 26.33
N ASP A 63 -14.26 9.95 26.51
CA ASP A 63 -15.25 11.03 26.54
C ASP A 63 -16.19 11.03 25.33
N ASP A 64 -17.45 11.40 25.56
CA ASP A 64 -18.54 11.39 24.59
C ASP A 64 -18.90 9.99 24.04
N GLY A 65 -18.35 8.93 24.61
CA GLY A 65 -18.59 7.55 24.21
C GLY A 65 -17.89 7.16 22.91
N ARG A 66 -16.85 7.90 22.50
CA ARG A 66 -16.13 7.69 21.22
C ARG A 66 -15.48 6.31 21.08
N LEU A 67 -15.32 5.57 22.17
CA LEU A 67 -14.77 4.21 22.12
C LEU A 67 -15.84 3.15 21.79
N GLY A 68 -17.13 3.44 21.94
CA GLY A 68 -18.20 2.54 21.50
C GLY A 68 -18.57 1.42 22.48
N HIS A 69 -18.12 1.48 23.74
CA HIS A 69 -18.35 0.43 24.75
C HIS A 69 -19.61 0.64 25.62
N GLY A 70 -20.47 1.60 25.28
CA GLY A 70 -21.66 1.94 26.07
C GLY A 70 -21.37 2.83 27.29
N ASP A 71 -20.14 3.27 27.46
CA ASP A 71 -19.68 4.13 28.55
C ASP A 71 -18.81 5.30 28.05
N ASN A 72 -18.42 6.21 28.95
CA ASN A 72 -17.48 7.32 28.69
C ASN A 72 -16.08 7.04 29.28
N GLY A 73 -15.81 5.82 29.70
CA GLY A 73 -14.60 5.45 30.42
C GLY A 73 -13.42 5.26 29.47
N TRP A 74 -12.27 5.84 29.84
CA TRP A 74 -11.03 5.72 29.08
C TRP A 74 -10.51 4.28 29.13
N LYS A 75 -9.82 3.86 28.08
CA LYS A 75 -9.25 2.50 27.97
C LYS A 75 -7.78 2.62 27.58
N PHE A 76 -6.87 2.10 28.39
CA PHE A 76 -5.42 2.24 28.14
C PHE A 76 -4.83 1.09 27.32
N VAL A 77 -5.65 0.09 26.98
CA VAL A 77 -5.31 -1.04 26.12
C VAL A 77 -6.45 -1.26 25.14
N PRO A 78 -6.18 -1.80 23.93
CA PRO A 78 -7.21 -2.18 22.96
C PRO A 78 -8.34 -3.00 23.58
N ARG A 79 -9.58 -2.59 23.34
CA ARG A 79 -10.79 -3.31 23.78
C ARG A 79 -11.72 -3.55 22.61
N LEU A 80 -12.28 -4.75 22.55
CA LEU A 80 -13.23 -5.15 21.53
C LEU A 80 -14.53 -4.34 21.66
N VAL A 81 -15.05 -3.85 20.54
CA VAL A 81 -16.37 -3.21 20.46
C VAL A 81 -17.41 -4.30 20.20
N GLU A 82 -17.93 -4.90 21.28
CA GLU A 82 -18.79 -6.09 21.23
C GLU A 82 -20.02 -5.92 20.32
N SER A 83 -20.60 -4.72 20.25
CA SER A 83 -21.78 -4.43 19.44
C SER A 83 -21.54 -4.54 17.92
N LEU A 84 -20.29 -4.60 17.45
CA LEU A 84 -19.93 -4.73 16.02
C LEU A 84 -19.54 -6.14 15.59
N GLN A 85 -19.36 -7.10 16.50
CA GLN A 85 -18.84 -8.44 16.16
C GLN A 85 -19.67 -9.17 15.08
N THR A 86 -20.96 -8.88 14.97
CA THR A 86 -21.86 -9.50 13.99
C THR A 86 -21.95 -8.76 12.66
N LYS A 87 -21.23 -7.64 12.49
CA LYS A 87 -21.46 -6.68 11.41
C LYS A 87 -20.49 -6.77 10.24
N GLN A 88 -19.44 -7.60 10.31
CA GLN A 88 -18.44 -7.79 9.25
C GLN A 88 -17.90 -6.45 8.72
N ILE A 89 -17.00 -5.84 9.48
CA ILE A 89 -16.46 -4.51 9.20
C ILE A 89 -15.36 -4.58 8.14
N LYS A 90 -15.42 -3.68 7.15
CA LYS A 90 -14.38 -3.52 6.10
C LYS A 90 -13.54 -2.26 6.26
N GLN A 91 -14.05 -1.26 6.99
CA GLN A 91 -13.34 -0.01 7.20
C GLN A 91 -13.69 0.60 8.55
N VAL A 92 -12.69 1.15 9.23
CA VAL A 92 -12.83 2.00 10.42
C VAL A 92 -12.15 3.35 10.22
N THR A 93 -12.66 4.39 10.89
CA THR A 93 -12.02 5.71 10.93
C THR A 93 -12.46 6.46 12.19
N CYS A 94 -11.71 7.49 12.56
CA CYS A 94 -12.02 8.32 13.72
C CYS A 94 -11.62 9.77 13.49
N GLY A 95 -12.47 10.68 13.97
CA GLY A 95 -12.22 12.11 13.98
C GLY A 95 -11.77 12.61 15.35
N SER A 96 -12.12 13.85 15.67
CA SER A 96 -11.73 14.45 16.95
C SER A 96 -12.55 13.94 18.14
N TYR A 97 -13.82 13.59 17.92
CA TYR A 97 -14.77 13.24 18.99
C TYR A 97 -15.73 12.11 18.62
N HIS A 98 -15.57 11.51 17.43
CA HIS A 98 -16.47 10.48 16.93
C HIS A 98 -15.69 9.44 16.11
N THR A 99 -16.29 8.28 15.96
CA THR A 99 -15.73 7.13 15.26
C THR A 99 -16.79 6.59 14.31
N ALA A 100 -16.33 6.01 13.20
CA ALA A 100 -17.21 5.42 12.21
C ALA A 100 -16.66 4.07 11.74
N ALA A 101 -17.57 3.19 11.36
CA ALA A 101 -17.24 1.90 10.76
C ALA A 101 -18.20 1.60 9.61
N VAL A 102 -17.66 0.99 8.55
CA VAL A 102 -18.42 0.57 7.37
C VAL A 102 -18.35 -0.95 7.26
N THR A 103 -19.51 -1.57 7.07
CA THR A 103 -19.61 -3.02 6.87
C THR A 103 -19.28 -3.40 5.42
N VAL A 104 -18.95 -4.68 5.19
CA VAL A 104 -18.80 -5.23 3.83
C VAL A 104 -20.05 -5.01 2.99
N SER A 105 -21.24 -5.05 3.61
CA SER A 105 -22.52 -4.83 2.94
C SER A 105 -22.82 -3.36 2.62
N GLY A 106 -21.99 -2.42 3.08
CA GLY A 106 -22.10 -0.98 2.84
C GLY A 106 -22.98 -0.23 3.84
N GLU A 107 -23.28 -0.81 5.00
CA GLU A 107 -23.91 -0.10 6.12
C GLU A 107 -22.86 0.77 6.84
N LEU A 108 -23.28 1.96 7.27
CA LEU A 108 -22.45 2.87 8.05
C LEU A 108 -22.93 2.93 9.50
N TYR A 109 -22.00 2.75 10.43
CA TYR A 109 -22.21 2.97 11.86
C TYR A 109 -21.36 4.15 12.32
N THR A 110 -21.94 5.04 13.12
CA THR A 110 -21.27 6.20 13.72
C THR A 110 -21.56 6.24 15.23
N TRP A 111 -20.60 6.71 16.03
CA TRP A 111 -20.75 6.88 17.47
C TRP A 111 -19.74 7.89 18.04
N GLY A 112 -19.91 8.28 19.29
CA GLY A 112 -19.18 9.34 19.97
C GLY A 112 -20.03 10.59 20.18
N GLY A 113 -19.39 11.75 20.21
CA GLY A 113 -20.07 13.03 20.41
C GLY A 113 -20.94 13.43 19.22
N GLY A 114 -22.18 13.88 19.49
CA GLY A 114 -23.18 14.22 18.47
C GLY A 114 -23.20 15.69 18.02
N MET A 115 -22.52 16.59 18.74
CA MET A 115 -22.51 18.04 18.44
C MET A 115 -22.24 18.34 16.96
N TYR A 116 -22.91 19.37 16.44
CA TYR A 116 -22.91 19.78 15.03
C TYR A 116 -23.60 18.79 14.09
N GLY A 117 -24.25 17.74 14.60
CA GLY A 117 -24.90 16.73 13.77
C GLY A 117 -23.95 15.75 13.08
N LYS A 118 -22.66 15.73 13.45
CA LYS A 118 -21.62 14.95 12.76
C LYS A 118 -21.83 13.43 12.78
N LEU A 119 -22.74 12.89 13.58
CA LEU A 119 -23.07 11.46 13.52
C LEU A 119 -24.05 11.10 12.40
N GLY A 120 -24.82 12.06 11.88
CA GLY A 120 -25.71 11.84 10.73
C GLY A 120 -27.08 11.23 11.07
N HIS A 121 -27.49 11.30 12.34
CA HIS A 121 -28.76 10.74 12.83
C HIS A 121 -29.92 11.77 12.91
N GLY A 122 -29.77 12.93 12.25
CA GLY A 122 -30.83 13.94 12.19
C GLY A 122 -30.96 14.82 13.44
N ASN A 123 -30.01 14.72 14.37
CA ASN A 123 -29.96 15.49 15.62
C ASN A 123 -28.50 15.59 16.13
N GLU A 124 -28.30 16.18 17.31
CA GLU A 124 -26.98 16.34 17.95
C GLU A 124 -26.70 15.35 19.09
N VAL A 125 -27.54 14.33 19.25
CA VAL A 125 -27.41 13.35 20.33
C VAL A 125 -26.18 12.48 20.07
N GLY A 126 -25.31 12.39 21.07
CA GLY A 126 -24.16 11.48 21.04
C GLY A 126 -24.59 10.04 21.31
N HIS A 127 -23.81 9.08 20.81
CA HIS A 127 -24.05 7.66 21.00
C HIS A 127 -22.80 7.00 21.58
N SER A 128 -22.91 6.32 22.73
CA SER A 128 -21.78 5.61 23.33
C SER A 128 -21.58 4.19 22.79
N VAL A 129 -22.42 3.77 21.85
CA VAL A 129 -22.31 2.52 21.09
C VAL A 129 -22.48 2.82 19.60
N PRO A 130 -21.82 2.06 18.70
CA PRO A 130 -22.04 2.11 17.26
C PRO A 130 -23.53 2.12 16.89
N TYR A 131 -23.96 3.17 16.20
CA TYR A 131 -25.36 3.36 15.81
C TYR A 131 -25.49 3.47 14.29
N LEU A 132 -26.49 2.81 13.71
CA LEU A 132 -26.69 2.74 12.27
C LEU A 132 -27.14 4.11 11.73
N VAL A 133 -26.50 4.60 10.66
CA VAL A 133 -26.95 5.76 9.91
C VAL A 133 -28.03 5.32 8.93
N GLU A 134 -29.27 5.25 9.42
CA GLU A 134 -30.42 4.68 8.68
C GLU A 134 -30.65 5.31 7.31
N THR A 135 -30.41 6.61 7.16
CA THR A 135 -30.62 7.32 5.89
C THR A 135 -29.68 6.89 4.76
N LEU A 136 -28.57 6.22 5.08
CA LEU A 136 -27.62 5.67 4.08
C LEU A 136 -27.75 4.16 3.87
N SER A 137 -28.66 3.49 4.59
CA SER A 137 -28.85 2.03 4.52
C SER A 137 -29.04 1.49 3.10
N ASN A 138 -29.66 2.28 2.22
CA ASN A 138 -29.91 1.93 0.82
C ASN A 138 -28.83 2.39 -0.16
N LEU A 139 -27.79 3.11 0.30
CA LEU A 139 -26.84 3.83 -0.57
C LEU A 139 -25.44 3.21 -0.67
N LYS A 140 -25.20 2.02 -0.07
CA LYS A 140 -23.95 1.23 -0.21
C LYS A 140 -22.68 2.06 -0.05
N VAL A 141 -22.35 2.38 1.20
CA VAL A 141 -21.14 3.13 1.55
C VAL A 141 -19.89 2.33 1.19
N ASP A 142 -18.97 2.96 0.48
CA ASP A 142 -17.66 2.40 0.13
C ASP A 142 -16.57 2.82 1.13
N GLN A 143 -16.44 4.14 1.35
CA GLN A 143 -15.46 4.71 2.27
C GLN A 143 -16.09 5.76 3.19
N VAL A 144 -15.51 5.95 4.37
CA VAL A 144 -15.83 7.03 5.32
C VAL A 144 -14.57 7.76 5.78
N ALA A 145 -14.67 9.06 5.98
CA ALA A 145 -13.65 9.91 6.59
C ALA A 145 -14.28 10.87 7.61
N CYS A 146 -13.60 11.06 8.75
CA CYS A 146 -14.10 11.85 9.88
C CYS A 146 -13.22 13.07 10.12
N GLY A 147 -13.81 14.27 10.00
CA GLY A 147 -13.18 15.52 10.41
C GLY A 147 -13.36 15.81 11.91
N SER A 148 -13.13 17.06 12.30
CA SER A 148 -13.37 17.48 13.69
C SER A 148 -14.86 17.64 14.01
N ARG A 149 -15.63 18.14 13.04
CA ARG A 149 -17.05 18.47 13.20
C ARG A 149 -17.94 18.00 12.04
N HIS A 150 -17.40 17.23 11.11
CA HIS A 150 -18.12 16.73 9.94
C HIS A 150 -17.68 15.33 9.58
N THR A 151 -18.49 14.66 8.78
CA THR A 151 -18.22 13.32 8.26
C THR A 151 -18.50 13.31 6.77
N VAL A 152 -17.70 12.54 6.05
CA VAL A 152 -17.76 12.40 4.60
C VAL A 152 -17.80 10.93 4.27
N VAL A 153 -18.63 10.55 3.31
CA VAL A 153 -18.66 9.19 2.75
C VAL A 153 -18.56 9.21 1.24
N LEU A 154 -17.90 8.19 0.72
CA LEU A 154 -17.90 7.83 -0.69
C LEU A 154 -18.77 6.60 -0.85
N LEU A 155 -19.71 6.63 -1.79
CA LEU A 155 -20.55 5.49 -2.12
C LEU A 155 -19.91 4.66 -3.24
N GLN A 156 -20.34 3.40 -3.41
CA GLN A 156 -19.84 2.52 -4.47
C GLN A 156 -20.06 3.07 -5.90
N ASN A 157 -21.10 3.89 -6.09
CA ASN A 157 -21.39 4.58 -7.34
C ASN A 157 -20.49 5.83 -7.57
N SER A 158 -19.50 6.06 -6.70
CA SER A 158 -18.57 7.21 -6.71
C SER A 158 -19.18 8.56 -6.33
N ASP A 159 -20.41 8.60 -5.80
CA ASP A 159 -21.00 9.81 -5.20
C ASP A 159 -20.42 10.08 -3.80
N VAL A 160 -20.30 11.36 -3.46
CA VAL A 160 -19.80 11.80 -2.16
C VAL A 160 -20.92 12.47 -1.38
N TYR A 161 -21.10 12.06 -0.13
CA TYR A 161 -22.03 12.67 0.81
C TYR A 161 -21.29 13.23 2.02
N THR A 162 -21.82 14.30 2.58
CA THR A 162 -21.24 15.05 3.70
C THR A 162 -22.33 15.50 4.66
N TRP A 163 -22.01 15.58 5.94
CA TRP A 163 -22.88 16.16 6.97
C TRP A 163 -22.06 16.61 8.18
N GLY A 164 -22.71 17.28 9.12
CA GLY A 164 -22.10 17.91 10.28
C GLY A 164 -22.13 19.43 10.21
N ASP A 165 -21.08 20.07 10.71
CA ASP A 165 -20.93 21.52 10.68
C ASP A 165 -20.97 22.07 9.24
N LYS A 166 -21.59 23.24 9.04
CA LYS A 166 -21.58 23.96 7.75
C LYS A 166 -20.70 25.21 7.83
N GLU A 167 -20.28 25.64 9.02
CA GLU A 167 -19.38 26.78 9.17
C GLU A 167 -18.13 26.60 8.31
N ASN A 168 -17.63 27.70 7.76
CA ASN A 168 -16.46 27.72 6.86
C ASN A 168 -16.59 26.83 5.61
N GLY A 169 -17.77 26.27 5.31
CA GLY A 169 -18.01 25.49 4.11
C GLY A 169 -17.56 24.03 4.20
N VAL A 170 -17.32 23.49 5.40
CA VAL A 170 -16.76 22.13 5.58
C VAL A 170 -17.68 21.02 5.07
N SER A 171 -18.98 21.32 4.94
CA SER A 171 -19.98 20.46 4.31
C SER A 171 -19.94 20.48 2.77
N GLY A 172 -19.37 21.52 2.15
CA GLY A 172 -19.28 21.62 0.68
C GLY A 172 -20.62 21.81 -0.04
N GLN A 173 -21.66 22.29 0.64
CA GLN A 173 -23.05 22.38 0.13
C GLN A 173 -23.41 23.74 -0.48
N GLY A 174 -22.47 24.68 -0.57
CA GLY A 174 -22.73 26.03 -1.07
C GLY A 174 -23.42 26.96 -0.06
N ASP A 175 -23.61 26.51 1.17
CA ASP A 175 -24.11 27.32 2.29
C ASP A 175 -23.22 27.12 3.55
N THR A 176 -23.34 28.04 4.50
CA THR A 176 -22.58 28.03 5.77
C THR A 176 -23.46 28.20 6.99
N ASP A 177 -24.78 28.10 6.82
CA ASP A 177 -25.75 28.41 7.87
C ASP A 177 -26.14 27.16 8.66
N GLY A 178 -25.94 27.22 9.98
CA GLY A 178 -26.27 26.13 10.91
C GLY A 178 -25.49 24.84 10.65
N HIS A 179 -26.19 23.71 10.78
CA HIS A 179 -25.61 22.37 10.70
C HIS A 179 -26.43 21.46 9.78
N GLN A 180 -25.75 20.54 9.12
CA GLN A 180 -26.33 19.50 8.28
C GLN A 180 -26.47 18.23 9.12
N TYR A 181 -27.65 17.96 9.69
CA TYR A 181 -27.82 16.82 10.60
C TYR A 181 -27.96 15.46 9.90
N LEU A 182 -28.21 15.45 8.59
CA LEU A 182 -28.37 14.24 7.78
C LEU A 182 -27.40 14.24 6.59
N PRO A 183 -26.89 13.08 6.16
CA PRO A 183 -26.07 12.95 4.96
C PRO A 183 -26.67 13.66 3.73
N CYS A 184 -25.91 14.58 3.12
CA CYS A 184 -26.30 15.31 1.92
C CYS A 184 -25.27 15.10 0.82
N ALA A 185 -25.72 14.91 -0.43
CA ALA A 185 -24.83 14.73 -1.57
C ALA A 185 -24.04 16.03 -1.84
N VAL A 186 -22.77 15.92 -2.23
CA VAL A 186 -21.97 17.07 -2.69
C VAL A 186 -22.16 17.21 -4.19
N GLU A 187 -23.00 18.15 -4.61
CA GLU A 187 -23.44 18.29 -6.01
C GLU A 187 -22.27 18.48 -6.98
N GLU A 188 -21.25 19.26 -6.61
CA GLU A 188 -20.08 19.55 -7.45
C GLU A 188 -19.22 18.30 -7.74
N LEU A 189 -19.33 17.25 -6.91
CA LEU A 189 -18.59 15.99 -7.07
C LEU A 189 -19.37 14.92 -7.85
N LYS A 190 -20.64 15.15 -8.17
CA LYS A 190 -21.44 14.20 -8.98
C LYS A 190 -20.80 13.95 -10.34
N ASN A 191 -20.81 12.70 -10.75
CA ASN A 191 -20.22 12.23 -12.02
C ASN A 191 -18.72 12.54 -12.18
N LYS A 192 -18.02 12.95 -11.11
CA LYS A 192 -16.57 13.13 -11.15
C LYS A 192 -15.81 11.83 -10.96
N GLY A 193 -16.46 10.73 -10.59
CA GLY A 193 -15.81 9.42 -10.46
C GLY A 193 -14.74 9.42 -9.37
N ILE A 194 -15.09 9.95 -8.19
CA ILE A 194 -14.22 10.01 -7.01
C ILE A 194 -13.89 8.60 -6.54
N LYS A 195 -12.64 8.35 -6.14
CA LYS A 195 -12.16 7.02 -5.68
C LYS A 195 -11.58 7.00 -4.27
N GLN A 196 -11.31 8.17 -3.69
CA GLN A 196 -10.86 8.29 -2.31
C GLN A 196 -11.34 9.61 -1.73
N ILE A 197 -11.64 9.61 -0.43
CA ILE A 197 -11.92 10.80 0.37
C ILE A 197 -10.99 10.86 1.57
N ALA A 198 -10.68 12.07 2.03
CA ALA A 198 -9.95 12.34 3.26
C ALA A 198 -10.56 13.56 3.96
N ALA A 199 -10.63 13.51 5.29
CA ALA A 199 -11.11 14.61 6.10
C ALA A 199 -10.31 14.65 7.40
N CYS A 200 -9.89 15.84 7.81
CA CYS A 200 -9.28 16.11 9.11
C CYS A 200 -9.40 17.61 9.41
N GLY A 201 -9.34 17.98 10.69
CA GLY A 201 -9.55 19.37 11.09
C GLY A 201 -10.90 19.87 10.59
N PHE A 202 -10.85 20.89 9.72
CA PHE A 202 -12.01 21.59 9.15
C PHE A 202 -11.96 21.63 7.62
N HIS A 203 -11.48 20.57 6.96
CA HIS A 203 -11.52 20.50 5.50
C HIS A 203 -11.64 19.05 5.01
N THR A 204 -12.00 18.94 3.73
CA THR A 204 -12.16 17.68 3.00
C THR A 204 -11.34 17.74 1.72
N ALA A 205 -10.69 16.62 1.39
CA ALA A 205 -10.11 16.37 0.08
C ALA A 205 -10.75 15.13 -0.55
N ALA A 206 -11.02 15.18 -1.84
CA ALA A 206 -11.48 14.06 -2.64
C ALA A 206 -10.52 13.81 -3.81
N LEU A 207 -10.29 12.53 -4.14
CA LEU A 207 -9.40 12.13 -5.23
C LEU A 207 -9.88 12.74 -6.56
N LYS A 208 -8.93 13.04 -7.47
CA LYS A 208 -9.03 14.12 -8.49
C LYS A 208 -8.81 15.53 -7.93
N LEU A 209 -8.37 15.58 -6.68
CA LEU A 209 -7.87 16.75 -5.98
C LEU A 209 -8.89 17.89 -5.92
N TYR A 210 -10.11 17.54 -5.54
CA TYR A 210 -11.10 18.52 -5.10
C TYR A 210 -10.93 18.76 -3.61
N THR A 211 -10.95 20.02 -3.19
CA THR A 211 -10.86 20.43 -1.79
C THR A 211 -11.94 21.43 -1.43
N PHE A 212 -12.46 21.35 -0.21
CA PHE A 212 -13.43 22.29 0.35
C PHE A 212 -13.38 22.37 1.87
N GLY A 213 -13.97 23.42 2.43
CA GLY A 213 -13.94 23.74 3.86
C GLY A 213 -13.11 24.98 4.18
N GLU A 214 -12.47 24.97 5.35
CA GLU A 214 -11.70 26.09 5.89
C GLU A 214 -10.40 26.31 5.10
N GLY A 215 -10.20 27.52 4.59
CA GLY A 215 -9.05 27.92 3.77
C GLY A 215 -7.83 28.39 4.54
N LYS A 216 -7.95 28.65 5.85
CA LYS A 216 -6.89 29.23 6.68
C LYS A 216 -5.57 28.46 6.56
N PHE A 217 -4.47 29.21 6.44
CA PHE A 217 -3.11 28.74 6.12
C PHE A 217 -2.93 28.17 4.69
N GLY A 218 -3.94 28.29 3.83
CA GLY A 218 -3.89 27.82 2.46
C GLY A 218 -4.02 26.32 2.31
N ARG A 219 -4.56 25.60 3.31
CA ARG A 219 -4.67 24.12 3.31
C ARG A 219 -5.50 23.53 2.17
N LEU A 220 -6.27 24.36 1.48
CA LEU A 220 -7.05 23.96 0.30
C LEU A 220 -6.25 24.05 -1.01
N GLY A 221 -5.05 24.66 -1.02
CA GLY A 221 -4.16 24.57 -2.18
C GLY A 221 -4.53 25.46 -3.37
N HIS A 222 -5.40 26.47 -3.17
CA HIS A 222 -5.87 27.35 -4.25
C HIS A 222 -5.12 28.69 -4.35
N ASN A 223 -3.89 28.77 -3.83
CA ASN A 223 -3.06 29.99 -3.80
C ASN A 223 -3.67 31.15 -3.00
N ASN A 224 -4.46 30.85 -1.98
CA ASN A 224 -5.04 31.84 -1.07
C ASN A 224 -5.56 31.12 0.20
N GLU A 225 -6.02 31.88 1.19
CA GLU A 225 -6.58 31.35 2.44
C GLU A 225 -8.12 31.38 2.49
N ARG A 226 -8.81 31.56 1.36
CA ARG A 226 -10.27 31.67 1.35
C ARG A 226 -10.91 30.29 1.52
N ASN A 227 -11.90 30.22 2.39
CA ASN A 227 -12.80 29.08 2.51
C ASN A 227 -13.42 28.75 1.16
N GLN A 228 -13.59 27.46 0.88
CA GLN A 228 -14.34 26.99 -0.28
C GLN A 228 -15.61 26.31 0.24
N ILE A 229 -16.75 26.93 -0.01
CA ILE A 229 -18.07 26.45 0.44
C ILE A 229 -18.66 25.36 -0.47
N VAL A 230 -18.00 25.11 -1.61
CA VAL A 230 -18.28 24.04 -2.57
C VAL A 230 -16.98 23.37 -2.96
N ALA A 231 -17.05 22.12 -3.45
CA ALA A 231 -15.86 21.40 -3.89
C ALA A 231 -15.19 22.10 -5.08
N LYS A 232 -13.89 22.42 -4.93
CA LYS A 232 -13.10 23.08 -5.98
C LYS A 232 -11.85 22.26 -6.30
N VAL A 233 -11.57 22.09 -7.59
CA VAL A 233 -10.35 21.41 -8.05
C VAL A 233 -9.11 22.26 -7.77
N VAL A 234 -8.02 21.61 -7.37
CA VAL A 234 -6.70 22.24 -7.24
C VAL A 234 -5.96 22.12 -8.57
N ASP A 235 -6.00 23.19 -9.37
CA ASP A 235 -5.56 23.19 -10.77
C ASP A 235 -4.05 22.98 -10.98
N THR A 236 -3.24 23.18 -9.93
CA THR A 236 -1.77 23.15 -10.04
C THR A 236 -1.17 21.76 -10.17
N LEU A 237 -1.92 20.69 -9.88
CA LEU A 237 -1.47 19.30 -10.02
C LEU A 237 -2.20 18.53 -11.13
N VAL A 238 -2.85 19.22 -12.08
CA VAL A 238 -3.59 18.57 -13.17
C VAL A 238 -2.69 17.66 -14.03
N SER A 239 -1.41 18.00 -14.18
CA SER A 239 -0.42 17.19 -14.91
C SER A 239 0.17 16.03 -14.10
N SER A 240 -0.14 15.94 -12.80
CA SER A 240 0.42 14.93 -11.89
C SER A 240 -0.73 14.09 -11.33
N PRO A 241 -1.08 12.97 -11.99
CA PRO A 241 -2.15 12.08 -11.53
C PRO A 241 -1.97 11.69 -10.06
N ILE A 242 -2.95 12.02 -9.22
CA ILE A 242 -2.92 11.78 -7.78
C ILE A 242 -3.66 10.47 -7.47
N ARG A 243 -2.98 9.56 -6.74
CA ARG A 243 -3.58 8.30 -6.26
C ARG A 243 -3.98 8.33 -4.80
N GLN A 244 -3.41 9.24 -4.00
CA GLN A 244 -3.73 9.35 -2.58
C GLN A 244 -3.76 10.81 -2.14
N VAL A 245 -4.76 11.15 -1.33
CA VAL A 245 -4.85 12.40 -0.56
C VAL A 245 -4.97 12.10 0.92
N ALA A 246 -4.38 12.95 1.77
CA ALA A 246 -4.48 12.88 3.21
C ALA A 246 -4.61 14.30 3.79
N CYS A 247 -5.54 14.47 4.72
CA CYS A 247 -5.78 15.73 5.41
C CYS A 247 -5.15 15.69 6.80
N GLY A 248 -4.37 16.71 7.16
CA GLY A 248 -3.97 16.99 8.54
C GLY A 248 -4.89 18.02 9.20
N GLY A 249 -4.54 18.51 10.39
CA GLY A 249 -5.36 19.52 11.07
C GLY A 249 -5.43 20.83 10.28
N PHE A 250 -4.27 21.24 9.73
CA PHE A 250 -4.08 22.54 9.08
C PHE A 250 -3.30 22.45 7.76
N HIS A 251 -3.12 21.25 7.22
CA HIS A 251 -2.37 20.99 5.99
C HIS A 251 -2.94 19.81 5.23
N THR A 252 -2.51 19.65 3.99
CA THR A 252 -2.89 18.56 3.11
C THR A 252 -1.64 17.95 2.49
N ALA A 253 -1.66 16.63 2.32
CA ALA A 253 -0.65 15.88 1.59
C ALA A 253 -1.32 15.12 0.43
N ALA A 254 -0.62 15.02 -0.68
CA ALA A 254 -1.04 14.20 -1.82
C ALA A 254 0.16 13.41 -2.35
N VAL A 255 -0.12 12.21 -2.88
CA VAL A 255 0.88 11.36 -3.54
C VAL A 255 0.42 11.05 -4.94
N SER A 256 1.32 11.27 -5.90
CA SER A 256 1.07 10.94 -7.30
C SER A 256 1.19 9.44 -7.59
N ASP A 257 0.75 9.03 -8.77
CA ASP A 257 1.00 7.68 -9.32
C ASP A 257 2.49 7.34 -9.43
N THR A 258 3.33 8.36 -9.63
CA THR A 258 4.80 8.24 -9.69
C THR A 258 5.45 8.14 -8.29
N GLY A 259 4.69 8.38 -7.22
CA GLY A 259 5.19 8.38 -5.85
C GLY A 259 5.78 9.71 -5.38
N GLU A 260 5.61 10.79 -6.14
CA GLU A 260 5.96 12.14 -5.71
C GLU A 260 4.98 12.64 -4.65
N VAL A 261 5.50 13.31 -3.63
CA VAL A 261 4.71 13.83 -2.52
C VAL A 261 4.62 15.34 -2.63
N PHE A 262 3.38 15.84 -2.53
CA PHE A 262 3.08 17.26 -2.48
C PHE A 262 2.44 17.58 -1.14
N THR A 263 2.89 18.66 -0.49
CA THR A 263 2.31 19.13 0.77
C THR A 263 2.09 20.64 0.74
N TRP A 264 1.00 21.08 1.36
CA TRP A 264 0.63 22.49 1.47
C TRP A 264 -0.26 22.74 2.68
N GLY A 265 -0.39 24.00 3.07
CA GLY A 265 -1.09 24.47 4.25
C GLY A 265 -0.15 25.08 5.27
N ASN A 266 -0.44 24.85 6.55
CA ASN A 266 0.36 25.38 7.65
C ASN A 266 1.75 24.72 7.73
N GLY A 267 2.80 25.54 7.80
CA GLY A 267 4.20 25.11 7.91
C GLY A 267 4.71 24.89 9.32
N ASP A 268 3.96 25.31 10.35
CA ASP A 268 4.39 25.22 11.75
C ASP A 268 4.87 23.80 12.12
N HIS A 269 5.92 23.71 12.95
CA HIS A 269 6.60 22.47 13.33
C HIS A 269 7.25 21.67 12.17
N GLY A 270 7.30 22.23 10.95
CA GLY A 270 7.91 21.57 9.80
C GLY A 270 7.08 20.44 9.20
N LYS A 271 5.77 20.36 9.54
CA LYS A 271 4.87 19.27 9.14
C LYS A 271 4.65 19.10 7.64
N LEU A 272 5.04 20.09 6.84
CA LEU A 272 5.03 20.00 5.39
C LEU A 272 6.26 19.28 4.82
N GLY A 273 7.36 19.16 5.58
CA GLY A 273 8.56 18.45 5.14
C GLY A 273 9.49 19.23 4.21
N HIS A 274 9.28 20.55 4.05
CA HIS A 274 10.08 21.42 3.17
C HIS A 274 11.40 21.90 3.78
N ASN A 275 11.83 21.32 4.91
CA ASN A 275 12.99 21.75 5.69
C ASN A 275 12.92 23.23 6.15
N ASP A 276 11.70 23.74 6.30
CA ASP A 276 11.36 25.06 6.78
C ASP A 276 10.05 24.99 7.58
N GLN A 277 9.59 26.13 8.12
CA GLN A 277 8.27 26.25 8.76
C GLN A 277 7.34 27.17 7.98
N VAL A 278 7.59 27.33 6.68
CA VAL A 278 6.88 28.29 5.84
C VAL A 278 5.53 27.71 5.42
N LYS A 279 4.49 28.53 5.54
CA LYS A 279 3.14 28.19 5.05
C LYS A 279 3.16 28.19 3.53
N VAL A 280 2.55 27.18 2.93
CA VAL A 280 2.51 27.03 1.47
C VAL A 280 1.05 26.96 1.04
N THR A 281 0.60 27.88 0.20
CA THR A 281 -0.82 27.98 -0.21
C THR A 281 -1.13 27.24 -1.51
N LEU A 282 -0.11 26.64 -2.13
CA LEU A 282 -0.19 25.79 -3.32
C LEU A 282 0.51 24.46 -3.02
N PRO A 283 0.08 23.34 -3.61
CA PRO A 283 0.83 22.10 -3.55
C PRO A 283 2.30 22.31 -3.96
N ARG A 284 3.22 21.99 -3.05
CA ARG A 284 4.67 22.05 -3.28
C ARG A 284 5.25 20.66 -3.10
N ALA A 285 6.10 20.24 -4.03
CA ALA A 285 6.81 18.97 -3.94
C ALA A 285 7.73 18.95 -2.72
N VAL A 286 7.81 17.81 -2.02
CA VAL A 286 8.68 17.61 -0.87
C VAL A 286 10.05 17.14 -1.35
N ASP A 287 10.99 18.08 -1.52
CA ASP A 287 12.31 17.83 -2.12
C ASP A 287 13.10 16.71 -1.41
N GLY A 288 12.97 16.57 -0.08
CA GLY A 288 13.63 15.51 0.69
C GLY A 288 13.15 14.08 0.39
N LEU A 289 12.05 13.95 -0.36
CA LEU A 289 11.49 12.69 -0.85
C LEU A 289 11.70 12.52 -2.36
N HIS A 290 12.39 13.45 -3.03
CA HIS A 290 12.69 13.33 -4.45
C HIS A 290 13.46 12.03 -4.75
N GLY A 291 13.07 11.33 -5.81
CA GLY A 291 13.62 10.04 -6.19
C GLY A 291 13.24 8.86 -5.27
N LYS A 292 12.48 9.10 -4.19
CA LYS A 292 11.93 8.04 -3.35
C LYS A 292 10.53 7.68 -3.83
N ARG A 293 10.25 6.40 -4.04
CA ARG A 293 8.89 5.95 -4.35
C ARG A 293 8.06 5.91 -3.06
N VAL A 294 7.31 6.97 -2.79
CA VAL A 294 6.37 6.99 -1.67
C VAL A 294 5.14 6.18 -2.03
N VAL A 295 4.85 5.15 -1.23
CA VAL A 295 3.72 4.24 -1.41
C VAL A 295 2.51 4.61 -0.58
N SER A 296 2.69 5.36 0.52
CA SER A 296 1.56 5.90 1.25
C SER A 296 1.93 7.16 2.02
N VAL A 297 0.97 8.06 2.22
CA VAL A 297 1.07 9.16 3.19
C VAL A 297 -0.08 9.11 4.18
N ALA A 298 0.20 9.51 5.42
CA ALA A 298 -0.79 9.79 6.43
C ALA A 298 -0.47 11.15 7.06
N SER A 299 -1.51 11.94 7.28
CA SER A 299 -1.41 13.22 7.96
C SER A 299 -2.42 13.25 9.09
N TYR A 300 -2.04 13.87 10.20
CA TYR A 300 -2.98 14.22 11.26
C TYR A 300 -2.66 15.63 11.76
N ASN A 301 -3.09 15.98 12.98
CA ASN A 301 -3.05 17.34 13.54
C ASN A 301 -1.83 18.18 13.13
N GLU A 302 -0.62 17.74 13.52
CA GLU A 302 0.62 18.54 13.42
C GLU A 302 1.81 17.77 12.82
N HIS A 303 1.57 16.63 12.16
CA HIS A 303 2.63 15.83 11.54
C HIS A 303 2.15 15.08 10.31
N THR A 304 3.13 14.67 9.49
CA THR A 304 2.94 13.88 8.27
C THR A 304 3.91 12.72 8.29
N VAL A 305 3.45 11.52 7.95
CA VAL A 305 4.26 10.32 7.78
C VAL A 305 4.16 9.86 6.33
N ALA A 306 5.30 9.51 5.72
CA ALA A 306 5.38 8.95 4.39
C ALA A 306 6.04 7.58 4.45
N LEU A 307 5.37 6.56 3.92
CA LEU A 307 5.93 5.22 3.76
C LEU A 307 6.61 5.14 2.39
N VAL A 308 7.90 4.82 2.40
CA VAL A 308 8.73 4.67 1.20
C VAL A 308 8.95 3.18 0.94
N ASP A 309 8.79 2.75 -0.30
CA ASP A 309 9.14 1.38 -0.69
C ASP A 309 10.68 1.20 -0.72
N PRO A 310 11.25 0.39 0.19
CA PRO A 310 12.70 0.20 0.24
C PRO A 310 13.23 -0.59 -0.98
N VAL A 311 12.38 -1.35 -1.67
CA VAL A 311 12.77 -2.23 -2.79
C VAL A 311 12.84 -1.46 -4.12
N LEU A 312 12.41 -0.19 -4.14
CA LEU A 312 12.44 0.65 -5.34
C LEU A 312 13.35 1.88 -5.26
N ALA A 313 14.11 2.04 -4.18
CA ALA A 313 15.25 2.97 -4.14
C ALA A 313 16.36 2.63 -5.18
N PHE A 314 16.21 1.54 -5.95
CA PHE A 314 17.10 1.08 -7.01
C PHE A 314 16.43 0.93 -8.40
N ARG A 315 15.32 1.63 -8.67
CA ARG A 315 14.90 1.90 -10.06
C ARG A 315 14.68 3.39 -10.26
N PRO A 316 15.44 4.09 -11.12
CA PRO A 316 15.05 5.41 -11.57
C PRO A 316 13.76 5.27 -12.40
N LEU A 317 12.67 5.90 -11.96
CA LEU A 317 11.45 6.11 -12.76
C LEU A 317 11.58 7.53 -13.37
N LEU A 318 12.18 7.66 -14.56
CA LEU A 318 11.51 7.79 -15.86
C LEU A 318 10.53 8.99 -15.92
N LEU A 319 10.74 10.12 -16.63
CA LEU A 319 10.91 10.26 -18.09
C LEU A 319 11.09 8.91 -18.76
N SER A 320 10.01 8.30 -19.28
CA SER A 320 10.09 7.00 -19.95
C SER A 320 11.03 7.09 -21.15
N SER A 321 12.30 6.82 -20.89
CA SER A 321 13.28 6.51 -21.90
C SER A 321 12.80 5.23 -22.57
N THR A 322 12.81 5.23 -23.89
CA THR A 322 12.58 4.04 -24.70
C THR A 322 13.70 3.01 -24.50
N TYR A 323 14.77 3.32 -23.74
CA TYR A 323 15.91 2.44 -23.53
C TYR A 323 15.51 1.00 -23.16
N ALA A 324 14.59 0.79 -22.22
CA ALA A 324 14.21 -0.58 -21.83
C ALA A 324 13.51 -1.33 -22.98
N SER A 325 12.63 -0.66 -23.74
CA SER A 325 11.97 -1.26 -24.91
C SER A 325 12.94 -1.45 -26.07
N ASP A 326 13.81 -0.48 -26.33
CA ASP A 326 14.81 -0.51 -27.39
C ASP A 326 15.84 -1.64 -27.12
N MET A 327 16.25 -1.81 -25.86
CA MET A 327 17.11 -2.93 -25.46
C MET A 327 16.38 -4.27 -25.57
N GLN A 328 15.08 -4.33 -25.26
CA GLN A 328 14.30 -5.55 -25.45
C GLN A 328 14.24 -5.96 -26.93
N THR A 329 14.15 -5.01 -27.85
CA THR A 329 14.16 -5.30 -29.30
C THR A 329 15.49 -5.86 -29.82
N LEU A 330 16.58 -5.75 -29.05
CA LEU A 330 17.89 -6.29 -29.43
C LEU A 330 18.12 -7.75 -28.96
N VAL A 331 17.18 -8.32 -28.20
CA VAL A 331 17.29 -9.70 -27.72
C VAL A 331 17.05 -10.66 -28.88
N ASP A 332 18.02 -11.52 -29.18
CA ASP A 332 18.00 -12.44 -30.32
C ASP A 332 17.87 -11.74 -31.69
N GLU A 333 18.33 -10.49 -31.78
CA GLU A 333 18.32 -9.71 -33.03
C GLU A 333 19.68 -9.84 -33.75
N PRO A 334 19.71 -10.28 -35.02
CA PRO A 334 20.94 -10.40 -35.79
C PRO A 334 21.62 -9.06 -36.13
N ASP A 335 20.87 -7.96 -36.21
CA ASP A 335 21.44 -6.65 -36.52
C ASP A 335 22.47 -6.24 -35.47
N PHE A 336 23.71 -5.96 -35.93
CA PHE A 336 24.86 -5.59 -35.09
C PHE A 336 25.33 -6.65 -34.07
N ALA A 337 24.78 -7.86 -34.12
CA ALA A 337 25.24 -8.95 -33.27
C ALA A 337 26.69 -9.36 -33.62
N ASP A 338 27.52 -9.48 -32.58
CA ASP A 338 28.95 -9.83 -32.67
C ASP A 338 29.29 -11.12 -31.89
N VAL A 339 28.26 -11.84 -31.43
CA VAL A 339 28.32 -13.20 -30.91
C VAL A 339 27.02 -13.95 -31.20
N VAL A 340 27.12 -15.25 -31.47
CA VAL A 340 25.99 -16.15 -31.68
C VAL A 340 26.11 -17.30 -30.69
N PHE A 341 25.07 -17.54 -29.90
CA PHE A 341 24.97 -18.67 -29.00
C PHE A 341 24.28 -19.83 -29.69
N LEU A 342 24.83 -21.04 -29.58
CA LEU A 342 24.22 -22.27 -30.06
C LEU A 342 23.55 -22.98 -28.88
N VAL A 343 22.23 -22.81 -28.78
CA VAL A 343 21.38 -23.41 -27.72
C VAL A 343 20.45 -24.42 -28.40
N GLU A 344 20.58 -25.70 -28.06
CA GLU A 344 19.76 -26.78 -28.68
C GLU A 344 19.80 -26.75 -30.23
N SER A 345 20.94 -26.38 -30.81
CA SER A 345 21.15 -26.17 -32.26
C SER A 345 20.43 -24.96 -32.87
N ARG A 346 19.69 -24.17 -32.08
CA ARG A 346 19.20 -22.85 -32.48
C ARG A 346 20.30 -21.81 -32.30
N ARG A 347 20.45 -20.96 -33.32
CA ARG A 347 21.31 -19.77 -33.26
C ARG A 347 20.56 -18.67 -32.54
N ILE A 348 21.16 -18.13 -31.48
CA ILE A 348 20.63 -17.00 -30.72
C ILE A 348 21.64 -15.85 -30.80
N PHE A 349 21.21 -14.69 -31.28
CA PHE A 349 22.09 -13.55 -31.53
C PHE A 349 22.30 -12.71 -30.27
N GLY A 350 23.53 -12.25 -30.05
CA GLY A 350 23.91 -11.48 -28.87
C GLY A 350 24.96 -10.40 -29.17
N HIS A 351 25.11 -9.50 -28.21
CA HIS A 351 25.95 -8.31 -28.34
C HIS A 351 26.96 -8.26 -27.19
N ARG A 352 28.23 -8.57 -27.46
CA ARG A 352 29.32 -8.74 -26.48
C ARG A 352 29.45 -7.53 -25.56
N ALA A 353 29.31 -6.31 -26.08
CA ALA A 353 29.40 -5.10 -25.28
C ALA A 353 28.32 -5.02 -24.19
N ILE A 354 27.07 -5.34 -24.54
CA ILE A 354 25.93 -5.35 -23.61
C ILE A 354 26.12 -6.48 -22.59
N LEU A 355 26.37 -7.69 -23.09
CA LEU A 355 26.57 -8.89 -22.27
C LEU A 355 27.71 -8.73 -21.26
N ALA A 356 28.88 -8.24 -21.70
CA ALA A 356 30.04 -8.02 -20.84
C ALA A 356 29.84 -6.88 -19.83
N ALA A 357 29.06 -5.85 -20.17
CA ALA A 357 28.76 -4.77 -19.24
C ALA A 357 27.83 -5.22 -18.10
N ARG A 358 26.99 -6.23 -18.37
CA ARG A 358 25.82 -6.58 -17.54
C ARG A 358 25.93 -7.93 -16.84
N CYS A 359 26.87 -8.78 -17.26
CA CYS A 359 27.09 -10.11 -16.68
C CYS A 359 28.59 -10.37 -16.49
N PRO A 360 29.05 -10.59 -15.24
CA PRO A 360 30.45 -10.90 -14.96
C PRO A 360 30.97 -12.14 -15.69
N HIS A 361 30.12 -13.16 -15.83
CA HIS A 361 30.47 -14.39 -16.55
C HIS A 361 30.74 -14.11 -18.04
N PHE A 362 29.85 -13.38 -18.73
CA PHE A 362 30.09 -12.99 -20.13
C PHE A 362 31.30 -12.06 -20.27
N LYS A 363 31.50 -11.13 -19.33
CA LYS A 363 32.70 -10.28 -19.31
C LYS A 363 33.99 -11.11 -19.25
N ALA A 364 34.02 -12.09 -18.36
CA ALA A 364 35.14 -13.00 -18.21
C ALA A 364 35.31 -13.85 -19.49
N MET A 365 34.24 -14.41 -20.03
CA MET A 365 34.23 -15.18 -21.28
C MET A 365 34.86 -14.40 -22.45
N PHE A 366 34.52 -13.12 -22.62
CA PHE A 366 35.01 -12.32 -23.74
C PHE A 366 36.37 -11.66 -23.51
N SER A 367 36.78 -11.43 -22.25
CA SER A 367 38.03 -10.71 -21.94
C SER A 367 39.24 -11.62 -21.67
N SER A 368 39.01 -12.89 -21.34
CA SER A 368 40.04 -13.78 -20.75
C SER A 368 40.99 -14.45 -21.75
N GLY A 369 40.93 -14.11 -23.04
CA GLY A 369 41.75 -14.78 -24.06
C GLY A 369 41.37 -16.24 -24.31
N MET A 370 40.23 -16.71 -23.78
CA MET A 370 39.66 -18.03 -24.03
C MET A 370 39.16 -18.17 -25.48
N ARG A 371 38.81 -19.38 -25.91
CA ARG A 371 38.40 -19.69 -27.29
C ARG A 371 37.22 -18.82 -27.74
N GLU A 372 36.25 -18.66 -26.85
CA GLU A 372 35.03 -17.87 -26.98
C GLU A 372 35.32 -16.36 -27.13
N SER A 373 36.49 -15.89 -26.69
CA SER A 373 36.90 -14.50 -26.92
C SER A 373 37.16 -14.21 -28.40
N ARG A 374 37.44 -15.24 -29.21
CA ARG A 374 37.76 -15.12 -30.65
C ARG A 374 36.72 -15.74 -31.57
N GLU A 375 35.90 -16.66 -31.07
CA GLU A 375 34.87 -17.33 -31.86
C GLU A 375 33.57 -16.54 -31.94
N LEU A 376 32.98 -16.53 -33.13
CA LEU A 376 31.67 -15.93 -33.38
C LEU A 376 30.54 -16.80 -32.83
N GLU A 377 30.73 -18.12 -32.78
CA GLU A 377 29.71 -19.08 -32.33
C GLU A 377 30.13 -19.73 -31.01
N VAL A 378 29.32 -19.57 -29.96
CA VAL A 378 29.58 -20.07 -28.61
C VAL A 378 28.53 -21.13 -28.26
N PRO A 379 28.93 -22.39 -28.04
CA PRO A 379 27.99 -23.43 -27.62
C PRO A 379 27.54 -23.20 -26.17
N VAL A 380 26.23 -23.33 -25.94
CA VAL A 380 25.63 -23.25 -24.60
C VAL A 380 24.96 -24.59 -24.30
N PRO A 381 25.68 -25.55 -23.72
CA PRO A 381 25.12 -26.85 -23.39
C PRO A 381 24.18 -26.74 -22.18
N SER A 382 23.21 -27.66 -22.11
CA SER A 382 22.36 -27.91 -20.92
C SER A 382 21.36 -26.81 -20.52
N ILE A 383 21.21 -25.74 -21.30
CA ILE A 383 20.18 -24.71 -21.06
C ILE A 383 19.14 -24.80 -22.18
N ARG A 384 17.85 -24.83 -21.81
CA ARG A 384 16.75 -24.80 -22.79
C ARG A 384 16.60 -23.41 -23.41
N ILE A 385 16.15 -23.35 -24.65
CA ILE A 385 15.96 -22.08 -25.38
C ILE A 385 15.15 -21.04 -24.57
N PRO A 386 13.98 -21.35 -23.97
CA PRO A 386 13.19 -20.34 -23.24
C PRO A 386 13.92 -19.76 -22.02
N VAL A 387 14.69 -20.60 -21.31
CA VAL A 387 15.46 -20.19 -20.13
C VAL A 387 16.62 -19.30 -20.54
N PHE A 388 17.31 -19.63 -21.63
CA PHE A 388 18.41 -18.81 -22.13
C PHE A 388 17.90 -17.45 -22.67
N LEU A 389 16.76 -17.43 -23.36
CA LEU A 389 16.15 -16.17 -23.79
C LEU A 389 15.73 -15.30 -22.61
N ALA A 390 15.16 -15.88 -21.55
CA ALA A 390 14.82 -15.13 -20.33
C ALA A 390 16.07 -14.59 -19.61
N LEU A 391 17.19 -15.34 -19.62
CA LEU A 391 18.48 -14.86 -19.13
C LEU A 391 18.94 -13.64 -19.94
N LEU A 392 18.91 -13.72 -21.28
CA LEU A 392 19.29 -12.63 -22.16
C LEU A 392 18.39 -11.41 -21.97
N GLU A 393 17.09 -11.60 -21.91
CA GLU A 393 16.12 -10.53 -21.66
C GLU A 393 16.49 -9.77 -20.38
N TYR A 394 16.72 -10.49 -19.28
CA TYR A 394 17.16 -9.87 -18.03
C TYR A 394 18.48 -9.12 -18.17
N VAL A 395 19.47 -9.69 -18.84
CA VAL A 395 20.78 -9.05 -19.04
C VAL A 395 20.63 -7.73 -19.83
N TYR A 396 19.72 -7.70 -20.80
CA TYR A 396 19.47 -6.55 -21.67
C TYR A 396 18.60 -5.46 -21.02
N ASN A 397 17.56 -5.84 -20.27
CA ASN A 397 16.53 -4.88 -19.82
C ASN A 397 16.14 -4.95 -18.33
N ASP A 398 16.79 -5.77 -17.48
CA ASP A 398 16.45 -5.99 -16.06
C ASP A 398 15.01 -6.52 -15.82
N VAL A 399 14.40 -7.16 -16.82
CA VAL A 399 13.06 -7.74 -16.76
C VAL A 399 13.13 -9.24 -17.10
N VAL A 400 12.16 -9.98 -16.59
CA VAL A 400 11.98 -11.40 -16.90
C VAL A 400 10.64 -11.53 -17.64
N ALA A 401 10.58 -12.37 -18.66
CA ALA A 401 9.41 -12.57 -19.52
C ALA A 401 8.09 -12.69 -18.75
N ALA A 402 7.02 -12.10 -19.29
CA ALA A 402 5.71 -12.04 -18.64
C ALA A 402 5.00 -13.40 -18.50
N ASP A 403 5.39 -14.38 -19.32
CA ASP A 403 4.88 -15.75 -19.35
C ASP A 403 5.71 -16.73 -18.51
N MET A 404 6.62 -16.21 -17.67
CA MET A 404 7.48 -17.02 -16.80
C MET A 404 6.67 -17.85 -15.78
N THR A 405 6.75 -19.18 -15.89
CA THR A 405 6.14 -20.11 -14.93
C THR A 405 7.07 -20.38 -13.74
N ALA A 406 6.52 -20.95 -12.65
CA ALA A 406 7.31 -21.30 -11.48
C ALA A 406 8.38 -22.36 -11.81
N GLU A 407 8.07 -23.32 -12.67
CA GLU A 407 8.99 -24.37 -13.12
C GLU A 407 10.16 -23.76 -13.90
N MET A 408 9.86 -22.89 -14.87
CA MET A 408 10.88 -22.20 -15.65
C MET A 408 11.73 -21.25 -14.80
N ALA A 409 11.15 -20.67 -13.74
CA ALA A 409 11.88 -19.83 -12.79
C ALA A 409 12.92 -20.63 -11.97
N ILE A 410 12.70 -21.93 -11.69
CA ILE A 410 13.71 -22.77 -11.03
C ILE A 410 14.91 -22.99 -11.97
N GLU A 411 14.66 -23.31 -13.23
CA GLU A 411 15.72 -23.45 -14.24
C GLU A 411 16.48 -22.14 -14.45
N LEU A 412 15.75 -21.01 -14.51
CA LEU A 412 16.36 -19.69 -14.61
C LEU A 412 17.17 -19.32 -13.37
N TYR A 413 16.76 -19.74 -12.18
CA TYR A 413 17.55 -19.56 -10.96
C TYR A 413 18.90 -20.28 -11.04
N ALA A 414 18.90 -21.55 -11.47
CA ALA A 414 20.14 -22.32 -11.65
C ALA A 414 21.03 -21.68 -12.72
N CYS A 415 20.43 -21.21 -13.82
CA CYS A 415 21.10 -20.44 -14.85
C CYS A 415 21.71 -19.14 -14.28
N ALA A 416 20.93 -18.36 -13.54
CA ALA A 416 21.39 -17.11 -12.93
C ALA A 416 22.58 -17.33 -11.98
N ASP A 417 22.62 -18.45 -11.25
CA ASP A 417 23.76 -18.82 -10.42
C ASP A 417 25.02 -19.09 -11.25
N MET A 418 24.91 -19.88 -12.33
CA MET A 418 26.03 -20.13 -13.25
C MET A 418 26.61 -18.85 -13.87
N TYR A 419 25.75 -17.87 -14.16
CA TYR A 419 26.14 -16.59 -14.75
C TYR A 419 26.46 -15.49 -13.72
N GLY A 420 26.37 -15.77 -12.42
CA GLY A 420 26.69 -14.83 -11.34
C GLY A 420 25.73 -13.64 -11.25
N LEU A 421 24.43 -13.87 -11.45
CA LEU A 421 23.39 -12.85 -11.47
C LEU A 421 22.50 -12.93 -10.21
N ASP A 422 23.01 -12.46 -9.08
CA ASP A 422 22.34 -12.57 -7.76
C ASP A 422 20.95 -11.92 -7.71
N ARG A 423 20.77 -10.79 -8.40
CA ARG A 423 19.46 -10.12 -8.46
C ARG A 423 18.44 -10.92 -9.25
N LEU A 424 18.86 -11.63 -10.32
CA LEU A 424 17.97 -12.52 -11.06
C LEU A 424 17.58 -13.75 -10.22
N LYS A 425 18.50 -14.29 -9.42
CA LYS A 425 18.18 -15.34 -8.43
C LYS A 425 17.08 -14.88 -7.48
N GLY A 426 17.20 -13.69 -6.90
CA GLY A 426 16.18 -13.11 -6.03
C GLY A 426 14.82 -12.89 -6.72
N LEU A 427 14.81 -12.52 -8.00
CA LEU A 427 13.56 -12.43 -8.78
C LEU A 427 12.92 -13.81 -8.98
N CYS A 428 13.72 -14.84 -9.28
CA CYS A 428 13.23 -16.21 -9.42
C CYS A 428 12.64 -16.73 -8.10
N GLU A 429 13.24 -16.42 -6.95
CA GLU A 429 12.66 -16.73 -5.63
C GLU A 429 11.25 -16.15 -5.46
N VAL A 430 11.06 -14.88 -5.81
CA VAL A 430 9.74 -14.22 -5.74
C VAL A 430 8.74 -14.85 -6.70
N LEU A 431 9.17 -15.20 -7.92
CA LEU A 431 8.30 -15.83 -8.93
C LEU A 431 7.84 -17.22 -8.48
N VAL A 432 8.77 -18.04 -7.97
CA VAL A 432 8.44 -19.36 -7.42
C VAL A 432 7.49 -19.21 -6.23
N GLN A 433 7.75 -18.31 -5.29
CA GLN A 433 6.85 -18.06 -4.14
C GLN A 433 5.43 -17.68 -4.55
N LYS A 434 5.28 -16.87 -5.61
CA LYS A 434 3.96 -16.46 -6.12
C LYS A 434 3.24 -17.55 -6.89
N GLY A 435 3.98 -18.41 -7.60
CA GLY A 435 3.43 -19.51 -8.39
C GLY A 435 3.26 -20.83 -7.63
N LEU A 436 3.68 -20.88 -6.36
CA LEU A 436 3.61 -22.07 -5.53
C LEU A 436 2.17 -22.34 -5.08
N VAL A 437 1.64 -23.49 -5.48
CA VAL A 437 0.30 -23.97 -5.10
C VAL A 437 0.36 -25.44 -4.69
N VAL A 438 -0.71 -25.95 -4.08
CA VAL A 438 -0.76 -27.34 -3.60
C VAL A 438 -0.42 -28.36 -4.69
N ASP A 439 -0.92 -28.14 -5.90
CA ASP A 439 -0.82 -29.09 -7.01
C ASP A 439 0.60 -29.20 -7.59
N ASN A 440 1.38 -28.11 -7.60
CA ASN A 440 2.73 -28.08 -8.18
C ASN A 440 3.86 -28.11 -7.15
N ALA A 441 3.58 -27.99 -5.85
CA ALA A 441 4.60 -27.90 -4.81
C ALA A 441 5.59 -29.08 -4.81
N GLY A 442 5.12 -30.32 -4.99
CA GLY A 442 5.99 -31.50 -5.06
C GLY A 442 6.91 -31.48 -6.29
N VAL A 443 6.37 -31.14 -7.46
CA VAL A 443 7.16 -31.04 -8.71
C VAL A 443 8.23 -29.96 -8.59
N LEU A 444 7.87 -28.80 -8.04
CA LEU A 444 8.80 -27.69 -7.84
C LEU A 444 9.88 -28.01 -6.81
N LEU A 445 9.56 -28.73 -5.73
CA LEU A 445 10.56 -29.21 -4.77
C LEU A 445 11.56 -30.16 -5.44
N GLN A 446 11.08 -31.14 -6.23
CA GLN A 446 11.93 -32.09 -6.95
C GLN A 446 12.87 -31.35 -7.91
N ALA A 447 12.34 -30.44 -8.72
CA ALA A 447 13.13 -29.67 -9.68
C ALA A 447 14.18 -28.79 -8.99
N ALA A 448 13.83 -28.15 -7.87
CA ALA A 448 14.77 -27.32 -7.10
C ALA A 448 15.90 -28.15 -6.49
N ASP A 449 15.65 -29.39 -6.08
CA ASP A 449 16.66 -30.30 -5.57
C ASP A 449 17.62 -30.80 -6.67
N GLU A 450 17.06 -31.24 -7.81
CA GLU A 450 17.81 -31.73 -8.98
C GLU A 450 18.73 -30.67 -9.57
N LEU A 451 18.29 -29.41 -9.59
CA LEU A 451 19.08 -28.27 -10.07
C LEU A 451 19.96 -27.64 -8.98
N HIS A 452 20.02 -28.25 -7.79
CA HIS A 452 20.79 -27.77 -6.64
C HIS A 452 20.47 -26.32 -6.22
N ALA A 453 19.22 -25.89 -6.44
CA ALA A 453 18.71 -24.58 -6.07
C ALA A 453 18.30 -24.56 -4.59
N SER A 454 19.29 -24.57 -3.69
CA SER A 454 19.10 -24.71 -2.23
C SER A 454 18.04 -23.78 -1.63
N ARG A 455 18.03 -22.51 -2.04
CA ARG A 455 17.08 -21.51 -1.55
C ARG A 455 15.64 -21.77 -2.01
N LEU A 456 15.46 -22.17 -3.27
CA LEU A 456 14.14 -22.52 -3.81
C LEU A 456 13.62 -23.82 -3.21
N ARG A 457 14.53 -24.79 -2.97
CA ARG A 457 14.22 -26.03 -2.26
C ARG A 457 13.68 -25.76 -0.85
N GLU A 458 14.32 -24.85 -0.11
CA GLU A 458 13.86 -24.42 1.23
C GLU A 458 12.45 -23.79 1.18
N ILE A 459 12.22 -22.90 0.20
CA ILE A 459 10.91 -22.26 -0.02
C ILE A 459 9.82 -23.31 -0.29
N CYS A 460 10.09 -24.26 -1.19
CA CYS A 460 9.15 -25.32 -1.53
C CYS A 460 8.89 -26.23 -0.32
N MET A 461 9.94 -26.65 0.39
CA MET A 461 9.84 -27.49 1.58
C MET A 461 8.98 -26.83 2.68
N HIS A 462 9.21 -25.55 2.98
CA HIS A 462 8.43 -24.83 3.99
C HIS A 462 6.94 -24.73 3.63
N PHE A 463 6.63 -24.52 2.36
CA PHE A 463 5.24 -24.53 1.89
C PHE A 463 4.59 -25.91 2.03
N ILE A 464 5.30 -26.97 1.64
CA ILE A 464 4.80 -28.35 1.75
C ILE A 464 4.51 -28.71 3.20
N ILE A 465 5.40 -28.37 4.15
CA ILE A 465 5.18 -28.61 5.58
C ILE A 465 3.94 -27.87 6.08
N ARG A 466 3.75 -26.61 5.68
CA ARG A 466 2.58 -25.80 6.06
C ARG A 466 1.26 -26.34 5.50
N HIS A 467 1.30 -26.97 4.32
CA HIS A 467 0.12 -27.47 3.60
C HIS A 467 0.11 -29.01 3.50
N PHE A 468 0.76 -29.68 4.44
CA PHE A 468 1.12 -31.11 4.38
C PHE A 468 -0.06 -32.02 4.02
N ASP A 469 -1.18 -31.91 4.72
CA ASP A 469 -2.36 -32.79 4.55
C ASP A 469 -3.00 -32.73 3.15
N TYR A 470 -2.74 -31.66 2.40
CA TYR A 470 -3.23 -31.47 1.05
C TYR A 470 -2.18 -31.89 0.03
N VAL A 471 -0.93 -31.46 0.21
CA VAL A 471 0.15 -31.75 -0.74
C VAL A 471 0.46 -33.24 -0.82
N THR A 472 0.41 -34.00 0.29
CA THR A 472 0.71 -35.45 0.26
C THR A 472 -0.28 -36.28 -0.58
N LYS A 473 -1.39 -35.68 -1.00
CA LYS A 473 -2.41 -36.32 -1.85
C LYS A 473 -2.23 -36.01 -3.34
N THR A 474 -1.30 -35.14 -3.71
CA THR A 474 -1.07 -34.75 -5.10
C THR A 474 -0.13 -35.73 -5.78
N GLU A 475 -0.31 -35.93 -7.10
CA GLU A 475 0.60 -36.76 -7.90
C GLU A 475 2.04 -36.25 -7.83
N GLY A 476 2.22 -34.92 -7.81
CA GLY A 476 3.53 -34.29 -7.69
C GLY A 476 4.29 -34.69 -6.43
N PHE A 477 3.61 -34.89 -5.29
CA PHE A 477 4.26 -35.37 -4.08
C PHE A 477 4.65 -36.85 -4.16
N HIS A 478 3.83 -37.68 -4.81
CA HIS A 478 4.13 -39.10 -4.99
C HIS A 478 5.31 -39.36 -5.94
N MET A 479 5.66 -38.39 -6.78
CA MET A 479 6.81 -38.45 -7.69
C MET A 479 8.12 -37.95 -7.06
N LEU A 480 8.10 -37.46 -5.81
CA LEU A 480 9.31 -37.05 -5.11
C LEU A 480 10.29 -38.21 -4.92
N SER A 481 11.58 -37.90 -4.92
CA SER A 481 12.62 -38.84 -4.54
C SER A 481 12.38 -39.37 -3.12
N ARG A 482 12.81 -40.62 -2.86
CA ARG A 482 12.65 -41.25 -1.54
C ARG A 482 13.26 -40.41 -0.42
N ASP A 483 14.40 -39.76 -0.69
CA ASP A 483 15.11 -38.95 0.29
C ASP A 483 14.33 -37.67 0.62
N LEU A 484 13.75 -36.99 -0.37
CA LEU A 484 12.92 -35.80 -0.15
C LEU A 484 11.62 -36.15 0.60
N ILE A 485 11.01 -37.31 0.32
CA ILE A 485 9.84 -37.77 1.08
C ILE A 485 10.21 -37.97 2.56
N LEU A 486 11.32 -38.66 2.84
CA LEU A 486 11.78 -38.90 4.21
C LEU A 486 12.11 -37.59 4.93
N GLU A 487 12.78 -36.66 4.25
CA GLU A 487 13.11 -35.34 4.81
C GLU A 487 11.85 -34.51 5.10
N THR A 488 10.85 -34.54 4.20
CA THR A 488 9.58 -33.84 4.43
C THR A 488 8.86 -34.39 5.65
N LEU A 489 8.89 -35.72 5.85
CA LEU A 489 8.28 -36.37 7.01
C LEU A 489 9.02 -36.08 8.33
N GLN A 490 10.33 -35.85 8.28
CA GLN A 490 11.15 -35.51 9.45
C GLN A 490 10.99 -34.05 9.88
N ASN A 491 10.72 -33.15 8.94
CA ASN A 491 10.56 -31.71 9.18
C ASN A 491 9.10 -31.28 9.44
N ARG A 492 8.17 -32.24 9.50
CA ARG A 492 6.81 -32.02 10.01
C ARG A 492 6.85 -31.85 11.53
#